data_AF-A0A931UR18-F1
#
_entry.id   AF-A0A931UR18-F1
#
_cell.length_a   1.000
_cell.length_b   1.000
_cell.length_c   1.000
_cell.angle_alpha   90.00
_cell.angle_beta   90.00
_cell.angle_gamma   90.00
#
_symmetry.space_group_name_H-M   'P 1'
#
loop_
_entity.id
_entity.type
_entity.pdbx_description
1 polymer ?
#
loop_
_entity_poly.entity_id
_entity_poly.type
_entity_poly.pdbx_seq_one_letter_code
_entity_poly.pdbx_strand_id
1 'polypeptide(L)'
;MPKPEFEFFKPDKIPWQPVEGSVTGGAGGKGISQKILAQDPQTGDATRLLRFDPGTETEETITHDFWEEVWLIEGDLTDLAKKETYTAGMYACRPPGMVHGPYRSKQGCVTFEVRYYKK
;
A
#
# COMPACT_ATOMS: atom_id res chain seq x y z
N MET A 1 21.31 0.04 -0.10
CA MET A 1 21.80 1.03 -1.09
C MET A 1 20.61 1.91 -1.37
N PRO A 2 20.68 3.22 -1.07
CA PRO A 2 19.50 4.08 -1.08
C PRO A 2 18.68 3.89 -2.36
N LYS A 3 17.37 4.09 -2.27
CA LYS A 3 16.45 4.01 -3.42
C LYS A 3 17.07 4.73 -4.65
N PRO A 4 16.91 4.18 -5.86
CA PRO A 4 17.51 4.74 -7.07
C PRO A 4 17.06 6.17 -7.33
N GLU A 5 17.93 6.95 -7.98
CA GLU A 5 17.64 8.31 -8.44
C GLU A 5 16.84 8.27 -9.74
N PHE A 6 15.73 9.02 -9.78
CA PHE A 6 14.90 9.23 -10.96
C PHE A 6 14.47 10.70 -11.05
N GLU A 7 14.39 11.25 -12.27
CA GLU A 7 13.65 12.49 -12.57
C GLU A 7 12.17 12.13 -12.87
N PHE A 8 11.30 13.11 -13.09
CA PHE A 8 9.90 12.86 -13.45
C PHE A 8 9.74 11.90 -14.64
N PHE A 9 9.00 10.81 -14.40
CA PHE A 9 8.60 9.87 -15.44
C PHE A 9 7.16 9.39 -15.21
N LYS A 10 6.51 8.96 -16.29
CA LYS A 10 5.20 8.30 -16.19
C LYS A 10 5.39 6.82 -15.85
N PRO A 11 4.79 6.28 -14.78
CA PRO A 11 4.94 4.87 -14.41
C PRO A 11 4.09 3.92 -15.26
N ASP A 12 3.50 4.38 -16.36
CA ASP A 12 2.58 3.63 -17.22
C ASP A 12 3.20 2.34 -17.75
N LYS A 13 4.51 2.36 -18.04
CA LYS A 13 5.27 1.19 -18.55
C LYS A 13 5.66 0.17 -17.47
N ILE A 14 5.53 0.52 -16.19
CA ILE A 14 5.77 -0.43 -15.09
C ILE A 14 4.51 -1.32 -15.01
N PRO A 15 4.63 -2.65 -15.16
CA PRO A 15 3.48 -3.54 -15.07
C PRO A 15 2.95 -3.60 -13.63
N TRP A 16 1.63 -3.71 -13.50
CA TRP A 16 1.02 -4.12 -12.24
C TRP A 16 1.37 -5.58 -11.96
N GLN A 17 1.90 -5.85 -10.78
CA GLN A 17 2.26 -7.20 -10.32
C GLN A 17 1.35 -7.61 -9.17
N PRO A 18 0.87 -8.86 -9.10
CA PRO A 18 0.08 -9.31 -7.96
C PRO A 18 0.90 -9.20 -6.66
N VAL A 19 0.21 -8.95 -5.55
CA VAL A 19 0.82 -8.92 -4.21
C VAL A 19 0.29 -10.09 -3.41
N GLU A 20 1.17 -10.93 -2.87
CA GLU A 20 0.77 -11.96 -1.93
C GLU A 20 0.32 -11.33 -0.61
N GLY A 21 -0.76 -11.84 -0.02
CA GLY A 21 -1.22 -11.38 1.28
C GLY A 21 -0.20 -11.69 2.37
N SER A 22 0.07 -10.72 3.24
CA SER A 22 0.96 -10.92 4.38
C SER A 22 0.54 -10.07 5.56
N VAL A 23 0.32 -10.71 6.71
CA VAL A 23 0.02 -10.05 7.99
C VAL A 23 1.09 -8.99 8.32
N THR A 24 2.35 -9.25 7.96
CA THR A 24 3.49 -8.37 8.25
C THR A 24 3.99 -7.55 7.05
N GLY A 25 3.60 -7.93 5.83
CA GLY A 25 4.01 -7.25 4.59
C GLY A 25 3.02 -6.19 4.09
N GLY A 26 1.83 -6.14 4.67
CA GLY A 26 0.75 -5.25 4.23
C GLY A 26 -0.33 -5.95 3.43
N ALA A 27 -1.28 -5.17 2.92
CA ALA A 27 -2.39 -5.71 2.15
C ALA A 27 -1.92 -6.38 0.84
N GLY A 28 -2.48 -7.55 0.58
CA GLY A 28 -2.22 -8.39 -0.59
C GLY A 28 -3.29 -9.48 -0.70
N GLY A 29 -3.26 -10.25 -1.78
CA GLY A 29 -4.25 -11.27 -2.09
C GLY A 29 -4.93 -11.04 -3.44
N LYS A 30 -6.00 -11.80 -3.69
CA LYS A 30 -6.75 -11.73 -4.95
C LYS A 30 -7.33 -10.33 -5.14
N GLY A 31 -7.13 -9.75 -6.33
CA GLY A 31 -7.59 -8.40 -6.65
C GLY A 31 -6.65 -7.28 -6.16
N ILE A 32 -5.50 -7.62 -5.57
CA ILE A 32 -4.50 -6.65 -5.13
C ILE A 32 -3.24 -6.76 -6.00
N SER A 33 -2.80 -5.63 -6.52
CA SER A 33 -1.59 -5.52 -7.35
C SER A 33 -0.79 -4.26 -7.02
N GLN A 34 0.50 -4.26 -7.34
CA GLN A 34 1.39 -3.13 -7.08
C GLN A 34 2.23 -2.73 -8.30
N LYS A 35 2.70 -1.48 -8.30
CA LYS A 35 3.85 -1.02 -9.08
C LYS A 35 4.91 -0.52 -8.11
N ILE A 36 6.06 -1.16 -8.08
CA ILE A 36 7.22 -0.64 -7.34
C ILE A 36 7.82 0.50 -8.16
N LEU A 37 7.80 1.71 -7.62
CA LEU A 37 8.35 2.90 -8.27
C LEU A 37 9.84 3.04 -7.98
N ALA A 38 10.26 2.80 -6.73
CA ALA A 38 11.64 2.78 -6.31
C ALA A 38 11.80 1.86 -5.09
N GLN A 39 12.94 1.16 -4.98
CA GLN A 39 13.21 0.24 -3.86
C GLN A 39 14.71 0.19 -3.54
N ASP A 40 15.04 0.15 -2.25
CA ASP A 40 16.35 -0.28 -1.75
C ASP A 40 16.23 -1.76 -1.34
N PRO A 41 16.83 -2.71 -2.09
CA PRO A 41 16.72 -4.13 -1.78
C PRO A 41 17.49 -4.55 -0.52
N GLN A 42 18.40 -3.70 -0.01
CA GLN A 42 19.17 -4.01 1.20
C GLN A 42 18.43 -3.61 2.48
N THR A 43 17.68 -2.50 2.46
CA THR A 43 16.92 -2.03 3.64
C THR A 43 15.45 -2.45 3.57
N GLY A 44 14.93 -2.77 2.38
CA GLY A 44 13.51 -3.00 2.17
C GLY A 44 12.70 -1.72 1.98
N ASP A 45 13.34 -0.54 2.03
CA ASP A 45 12.64 0.73 1.80
C ASP A 45 12.06 0.76 0.39
N ALA A 46 10.81 1.19 0.26
CA ALA A 46 10.12 1.18 -1.02
C ALA A 46 9.20 2.39 -1.18
N THR A 47 9.01 2.80 -2.43
CA THR A 47 7.91 3.65 -2.86
C THR A 47 7.12 2.88 -3.90
N ARG A 48 5.81 2.77 -3.72
CA ARG A 48 4.96 1.98 -4.61
C ARG A 48 3.60 2.61 -4.83
N LEU A 49 2.95 2.19 -5.91
CA LEU A 49 1.51 2.26 -6.04
C LEU A 49 0.93 0.89 -5.66
N LEU A 50 -0.11 0.85 -4.83
CA LEU A 50 -0.88 -0.36 -4.55
C LEU A 50 -2.30 -0.15 -5.06
N ARG A 51 -2.88 -1.16 -5.70
CA ARG A 51 -4.21 -1.12 -6.29
C ARG A 51 -5.05 -2.26 -5.75
N PHE A 52 -6.28 -1.92 -5.40
CA PHE A 52 -7.36 -2.85 -5.11
C PHE A 52 -8.34 -2.79 -6.28
N ASP A 53 -8.69 -3.93 -6.86
CA ASP A 53 -9.75 -4.02 -7.84
C ASP A 53 -11.12 -3.78 -7.16
N PRO A 54 -12.16 -3.33 -7.88
CA PRO A 54 -13.48 -3.14 -7.31
C PRO A 54 -14.04 -4.40 -6.65
N GLY A 55 -14.56 -4.26 -5.43
CA GLY A 55 -15.11 -5.36 -4.63
C GLY A 55 -14.06 -6.20 -3.90
N THR A 56 -12.78 -5.83 -3.97
CA THR A 56 -11.71 -6.54 -3.24
C THR A 56 -11.91 -6.41 -1.73
N GLU A 57 -11.76 -7.53 -1.03
CA GLU A 57 -11.80 -7.62 0.42
C GLU A 57 -10.63 -8.49 0.89
N THR A 58 -9.90 -8.03 1.89
CA THR A 58 -8.85 -8.80 2.56
C THR A 58 -9.42 -9.41 3.84
N GLU A 59 -8.89 -10.56 4.24
CA GLU A 59 -9.32 -11.27 5.45
C GLU A 59 -8.43 -10.93 6.65
N GLU A 60 -7.15 -10.63 6.40
CA GLU A 60 -6.16 -10.47 7.44
C GLU A 60 -6.13 -9.07 8.04
N THR A 61 -5.96 -9.02 9.36
CA THR A 61 -5.56 -7.80 10.08
C THR A 61 -4.05 -7.64 9.95
N ILE A 62 -3.60 -6.44 9.57
CA ILE A 62 -2.20 -6.19 9.25
C ILE A 62 -1.52 -5.47 10.41
N THR A 63 -0.26 -5.84 10.65
CA THR A 63 0.68 -5.09 11.49
C THR A 63 2.10 -5.31 10.97
N HIS A 64 2.87 -4.25 10.80
CA HIS A 64 4.22 -4.33 10.22
C HIS A 64 5.25 -3.61 11.11
N ASP A 65 6.53 -3.91 10.89
CA ASP A 65 7.66 -3.39 11.68
C ASP A 65 8.37 -2.19 11.04
N PHE A 66 7.81 -1.66 9.94
CA PHE A 66 8.30 -0.49 9.23
C PHE A 66 7.32 0.70 9.34
N TRP A 67 7.76 1.89 8.93
CA TRP A 67 6.85 3.03 8.74
C TRP A 67 6.18 2.90 7.38
N GLU A 68 4.86 3.09 7.34
CA GLU A 68 4.09 3.15 6.10
C GLU A 68 3.31 4.47 6.04
N GLU A 69 3.66 5.31 5.07
CA GLU A 69 2.91 6.52 4.76
C GLU A 69 2.10 6.29 3.48
N VAL A 70 0.82 6.62 3.53
CA VAL A 70 -0.15 6.27 2.49
C VAL A 70 -0.91 7.52 2.07
N TRP A 71 -1.04 7.73 0.77
CA TRP A 71 -1.96 8.69 0.18
C TRP A 71 -2.95 7.95 -0.72
N LEU A 72 -4.25 8.07 -0.48
CA LEU A 72 -5.28 7.53 -1.38
C LEU A 72 -5.39 8.43 -2.61
N ILE A 73 -4.96 7.93 -3.77
CA ILE A 73 -5.00 8.69 -5.02
C ILE A 73 -6.40 8.65 -5.63
N GLU A 74 -7.03 7.48 -5.62
CA GLU A 74 -8.35 7.24 -6.22
C GLU A 74 -9.17 6.26 -5.38
N GLY A 75 -10.49 6.35 -5.52
CA GLY A 75 -11.42 5.34 -5.00
C GLY A 75 -11.67 5.38 -3.50
N ASP A 76 -12.01 4.22 -2.94
CA ASP A 76 -12.36 4.04 -1.53
C ASP A 76 -11.65 2.86 -0.88
N LEU A 77 -11.35 2.99 0.41
CA LEU A 77 -10.78 1.92 1.23
C LEU A 77 -11.44 1.94 2.61
N THR A 78 -12.16 0.88 2.93
CA THR A 78 -12.84 0.70 4.22
C THR A 78 -12.03 -0.20 5.12
N ASP A 79 -11.63 0.29 6.29
CA ASP A 79 -11.11 -0.54 7.38
C ASP A 79 -12.30 -1.18 8.11
N LEU A 80 -12.43 -2.51 7.97
CA LEU A 80 -13.57 -3.27 8.48
C LEU A 80 -13.58 -3.36 10.00
N ALA A 81 -12.41 -3.42 10.64
CA ALA A 81 -12.31 -3.49 12.09
C ALA A 81 -12.70 -2.14 12.72
N LYS A 82 -12.27 -1.03 12.11
CA LYS A 82 -12.59 0.33 12.57
C LYS A 82 -13.98 0.81 12.14
N LYS A 83 -14.56 0.18 11.12
CA LYS A 83 -15.82 0.61 10.48
C LYS A 83 -15.72 2.01 9.90
N GLU A 84 -14.56 2.34 9.34
CA GLU A 84 -14.28 3.64 8.74
C GLU A 84 -13.97 3.48 7.26
N THR A 85 -14.51 4.38 6.43
CA THR A 85 -14.21 4.45 5.00
C THR A 85 -13.37 5.68 4.72
N TYR A 86 -12.24 5.47 4.06
CA TYR A 86 -11.33 6.51 3.60
C TYR A 86 -11.45 6.66 2.09
N THR A 87 -11.26 7.87 1.57
CA THR A 87 -11.44 8.20 0.15
C THR A 87 -10.24 8.94 -0.42
N ALA A 88 -10.23 9.11 -1.75
CA ALA A 88 -9.21 9.87 -2.48
C ALA A 88 -8.90 11.24 -1.83
N GLY A 89 -7.62 11.56 -1.71
CA GLY A 89 -7.11 12.78 -1.07
C GLY A 89 -6.80 12.63 0.43
N MET A 90 -7.18 11.51 1.06
CA MET A 90 -6.84 11.25 2.45
C MET A 90 -5.44 10.65 2.61
N TYR A 91 -4.78 11.00 3.70
CA TYR A 91 -3.43 10.57 4.06
C TYR A 91 -3.43 9.78 5.38
N ALA A 92 -2.52 8.82 5.50
CA ALA A 92 -2.24 8.11 6.75
C ALA A 92 -0.72 7.98 6.97
N CYS A 93 -0.31 8.08 8.23
CA CYS A 93 1.02 7.72 8.71
C CYS A 93 0.88 6.55 9.68
N ARG A 94 1.40 5.38 9.32
CA ARG A 94 1.27 4.15 10.10
C ARG A 94 2.64 3.76 10.66
N PRO A 95 2.89 4.01 11.96
CA PRO A 95 4.14 3.59 12.59
C PRO A 95 4.21 2.06 12.74
N PRO A 96 5.42 1.51 13.00
CA PRO A 96 5.59 0.11 13.37
C PRO A 96 4.63 -0.33 14.48
N GLY A 97 4.00 -1.49 14.30
CA GLY A 97 3.05 -2.08 15.24
C GLY A 97 1.61 -1.55 15.15
N MET A 98 1.32 -0.55 14.31
CA MET A 98 -0.04 -0.05 14.14
C MET A 98 -0.93 -1.09 13.46
N VAL A 99 -1.95 -1.55 14.18
CA VAL A 99 -2.97 -2.47 13.67
C VAL A 99 -3.94 -1.76 12.71
N HIS A 100 -4.20 -2.37 11.56
CA HIS A 100 -5.11 -1.82 10.56
C HIS A 100 -5.65 -2.89 9.60
N GLY A 101 -6.74 -2.55 8.90
CA GLY A 101 -7.52 -3.54 8.15
C GLY A 101 -8.27 -4.51 9.09
N PRO A 102 -8.82 -5.62 8.56
CA PRO A 102 -8.86 -6.00 7.16
C PRO A 102 -9.59 -4.95 6.31
N TYR A 103 -9.29 -4.90 5.02
CA TYR A 103 -9.79 -3.85 4.14
C TYR A 103 -10.85 -4.37 3.17
N ARG A 104 -11.81 -3.51 2.85
CA ARG A 104 -12.69 -3.66 1.68
C ARG A 104 -12.60 -2.41 0.82
N SER A 105 -12.52 -2.58 -0.49
CA SER A 105 -12.68 -1.49 -1.45
C SER A 105 -13.89 -1.77 -2.33
N LYS A 106 -14.92 -0.94 -2.25
CA LYS A 106 -16.16 -1.16 -3.02
C LYS A 106 -15.96 -0.79 -4.49
N GLN A 107 -15.39 0.39 -4.77
CA GLN A 107 -15.16 0.88 -6.12
C GLN A 107 -13.76 0.60 -6.65
N GLY A 108 -12.91 -0.05 -5.86
CA GLY A 108 -11.47 -0.13 -6.11
C GLY A 108 -10.78 1.12 -5.58
N CYS A 109 -9.46 1.04 -5.43
CA CYS A 109 -8.63 2.19 -5.06
C CYS A 109 -7.19 2.04 -5.52
N VAL A 110 -6.49 3.17 -5.65
CA VAL A 110 -5.03 3.21 -5.76
C VAL A 110 -4.46 4.07 -4.63
N THR A 111 -3.46 3.54 -3.95
CA THR A 111 -2.67 4.26 -2.96
C THR A 111 -1.27 4.54 -3.48
N PHE A 112 -0.69 5.67 -3.09
CA PHE A 112 0.75 5.90 -3.10
C PHE A 112 1.29 5.60 -1.71
N GLU A 113 2.29 4.72 -1.64
CA GLU A 113 2.84 4.26 -0.37
C GLU A 113 4.35 4.50 -0.32
N VAL A 114 4.81 5.03 0.81
CA VAL A 114 6.23 5.12 1.16
C VAL A 114 6.46 4.25 2.38
N ARG A 115 7.40 3.31 2.26
CA ARG A 115 7.77 2.35 3.29
C ARG A 115 9.23 2.51 3.63
N TYR A 116 9.53 2.62 4.92
CA TYR A 116 10.90 2.78 5.37
C TYR A 116 11.13 2.34 6.81
N TYR A 117 12.36 1.93 7.09
CA TYR A 117 12.83 1.76 8.46
C TYR A 117 13.52 3.04 8.93
N LYS A 118 13.12 3.54 10.10
CA LYS A 118 13.84 4.64 10.75
C LYS A 118 15.12 4.07 11.36
N LYS A 119 16.27 4.56 10.91
CA LYS A 119 17.55 4.31 11.58
C LYS A 119 17.65 5.10 12.88
#